data_AF-A0A2E7EZ61-F1
#
_entry.id   AF-A0A2E7EZ61-F1
#
_cell.length_a   1.000
_cell.length_b   1.000
_cell.length_c   1.000
_cell.angle_alpha   90.00
_cell.angle_beta   90.00
_cell.angle_gamma   90.00
#
_symmetry.space_group_name_H-M   'P 1'
#
loop_
_entity.id
_entity.type
_entity.pdbx_description
1 polymer ?
#
loop_
_entity_poly.entity_id
_entity_poly.type
_entity_poly.pdbx_seq_one_letter_code
_entity_poly.pdbx_strand_id
1 'polypeptide(L)' 'MDYLSDLLDRAEAFARESGQSVKTVSGKLFGNGSRIADYRAGKVSPTLGTLKVAEARLKALKSGSETEAA' A
#
# COMPACT_ATOMS: atom_id res chain seq x y z
N MET A 1 -3.24 -16.35 6.74
CA MET A 1 -3.37 -15.00 6.13
C MET A 1 -2.24 -14.87 5.13
N ASP A 2 -2.55 -14.59 3.86
CA ASP A 2 -1.55 -14.37 2.82
C ASP A 2 -0.87 -13.00 3.06
N TYR A 3 0.46 -12.95 2.98
CA TYR A 3 1.23 -11.73 3.30
C TYR A 3 0.86 -10.55 2.39
N LEU A 4 0.52 -10.82 1.13
CA LEU A 4 0.03 -9.80 0.24
C LEU A 4 -1.31 -9.25 0.74
N SER A 5 -2.26 -10.12 1.09
CA SER A 5 -3.58 -9.68 1.58
C SER A 5 -3.46 -8.76 2.80
N ASP A 6 -2.63 -9.10 3.79
CA ASP A 6 -2.38 -8.23 4.96
C ASP A 6 -1.88 -6.83 4.55
N LEU A 7 -0.90 -6.78 3.65
CA LEU A 7 -0.34 -5.53 3.16
C LEU A 7 -1.39 -4.68 2.43
N LEU A 8 -2.25 -5.30 1.63
CA LEU A 8 -3.31 -4.62 0.90
C LEU A 8 -4.37 -4.06 1.86
N ASP A 9 -4.82 -4.85 2.85
CA ASP A 9 -5.78 -4.39 3.86
C ASP A 9 -5.21 -3.23 4.69
N ARG A 10 -3.94 -3.28 5.08
CA ARG A 10 -3.27 -2.19 5.81
C ARG A 10 -3.11 -0.93 4.97
N ALA A 11 -2.87 -1.07 3.66
CA ALA A 11 -2.81 0.05 2.72
C ALA A 11 -4.19 0.71 2.53
N GLU A 12 -5.26 -0.09 2.44
CA GLU A 12 -6.63 0.42 2.36
C GLU A 12 -7.05 1.12 3.65
N ALA A 13 -6.70 0.55 4.81
CA ALA A 13 -6.92 1.18 6.11
C ALA A 13 -6.22 2.55 6.18
N PHE A 14 -4.93 2.60 5.84
CA PHE A 14 -4.18 3.86 5.81
C PHE A 14 -4.79 4.89 4.85
N ALA A 15 -5.25 4.46 3.67
CA ALA A 15 -5.92 5.36 2.74
C ALA A 15 -7.17 6.01 3.37
N ARG A 16 -7.98 5.22 4.08
CA ARG A 16 -9.16 5.72 4.82
C ARG A 16 -8.77 6.64 5.97
N GLU A 17 -7.78 6.26 6.77
CA GLU A 17 -7.30 7.02 7.94
C GLU A 17 -6.70 8.38 7.53
N SER A 18 -5.93 8.42 6.44
CA SER A 18 -5.32 9.65 5.94
C SER A 18 -6.21 10.47 5.00
N GLY A 19 -7.45 10.04 4.73
CA GLY A 19 -8.34 10.68 3.75
C GLY A 19 -7.83 10.63 2.30
N GLN A 20 -6.85 9.77 2.01
CA GLN A 20 -6.29 9.60 0.67
C GLN A 20 -7.06 8.54 -0.13
N SER A 21 -7.08 8.67 -1.45
CA SER A 21 -7.65 7.62 -2.30
C SER A 21 -6.78 6.36 -2.26
N VAL A 22 -7.42 5.18 -2.20
CA VAL A 22 -6.75 3.87 -2.29
C VAL A 22 -5.85 3.77 -3.54
N LYS A 23 -6.28 4.36 -4.66
CA LYS A 23 -5.49 4.47 -5.90
C LYS A 23 -4.17 5.22 -5.67
N THR A 24 -4.21 6.33 -4.95
CA THR A 24 -3.02 7.16 -4.65
C THR A 24 -2.07 6.42 -3.73
N VAL A 25 -2.58 5.82 -2.65
CA VAL A 25 -1.76 5.01 -1.74
C VAL A 25 -1.15 3.83 -2.49
N SER A 26 -1.94 3.11 -3.28
CA SER A 26 -1.45 2.00 -4.12
C SER A 26 -0.32 2.44 -5.06
N GLY A 27 -0.46 3.59 -5.72
CA GLY A 27 0.58 4.15 -6.59
C GLY A 27 1.86 4.49 -5.83
N LYS A 28 1.74 4.99 -4.60
CA LYS A 28 2.89 5.24 -3.72
C LYS A 28 3.58 3.94 -3.30
N LEU A 29 2.82 2.90 -2.95
CA LEU A 29 3.36 1.63 -2.47
C LEU A 29 3.99 0.78 -3.59
N PHE A 30 3.26 0.58 -4.69
CA PHE A 30 3.62 -0.39 -5.73
C PHE A 30 4.09 0.25 -7.05
N GLY A 31 3.98 1.58 -7.19
CA GLY A 31 4.33 2.31 -8.41
C GLY A 31 3.14 2.52 -9.35
N ASN A 32 3.36 3.28 -10.43
CA ASN A 32 2.31 3.89 -11.27
C ASN A 32 1.53 2.92 -12.19
N GLY A 33 1.68 1.60 -12.04
CA GLY A 33 1.01 0.58 -12.86
C GLY A 33 0.29 -0.50 -12.08
N SER A 34 0.55 -0.63 -10.77
CA SER A 34 0.08 -1.76 -9.97
C SER A 34 -0.93 -1.31 -8.93
N ARG A 35 -2.20 -1.69 -9.11
CA ARG A 35 -3.27 -1.34 -8.18
C ARG A 35 -3.52 -2.47 -7.20
N ILE A 36 -3.88 -2.12 -5.97
CA ILE A 36 -4.39 -3.06 -4.95
C ILE A 36 -5.49 -3.97 -5.54
N ALA A 37 -6.37 -3.41 -6.37
CA ALA A 37 -7.42 -4.18 -7.05
C ALA A 37 -6.88 -5.23 -8.03
N ASP A 38 -5.80 -4.94 -8.76
CA ASP A 38 -5.20 -5.90 -9.71
C ASP A 38 -4.52 -7.06 -8.97
N TYR A 39 -3.90 -6.77 -7.82
CA TYR A 39 -3.35 -7.78 -6.92
C TYR A 39 -4.45 -8.66 -6.29
N ARG A 40 -5.55 -8.07 -5.81
CA ARG A 40 -6.70 -8.84 -5.30
C ARG A 40 -7.37 -9.68 -6.38
N ALA A 41 -7.42 -9.19 -7.61
CA ALA A 41 -7.99 -9.90 -8.75
C ALA A 41 -7.05 -10.98 -9.33
N GLY A 42 -5.82 -11.11 -8.82
CA GLY A 42 -4.82 -12.07 -9.32
C GLY A 42 -4.32 -11.75 -10.74
N LYS A 43 -4.56 -10.54 -11.25
CA LYS A 43 -4.10 -10.12 -12.59
C LYS A 43 -2.59 -9.88 -12.63
N VAL A 44 -2.02 -9.51 -11.48
CA VAL A 44 -0.60 -9.24 -11.31
C VAL A 44 -0.17 -9.89 -10.00
N SER A 45 0.96 -10.59 -10.03
CA SER A 45 1.57 -11.18 -8.83
C SER A 45 2.80 -10.37 -8.42
N PRO A 46 2.85 -9.82 -7.20
CA PRO A 46 4.02 -9.09 -6.75
C PRO A 46 5.15 -10.06 -6.41
N THR A 47 6.38 -9.63 -6.67
CA THR A 47 7.56 -10.38 -6.21
C THR A 47 7.78 -10.13 -4.72
N LEU A 48 8.55 -11.01 -4.06
CA LEU A 48 8.99 -10.78 -2.67
C LEU A 48 9.71 -9.44 -2.48
N GLY A 49 10.46 -8.98 -3.49
CA GLY A 49 11.10 -7.66 -3.47
C GLY A 49 10.08 -6.53 -3.50
N THR A 50 9.08 -6.62 -4.38
CA THR A 50 7.97 -5.66 -4.47
C THR A 50 7.22 -5.55 -3.15
N LEU A 51 6.94 -6.69 -2.51
CA LEU A 51 6.27 -6.78 -1.22
C LEU A 51 7.05 -6.06 -0.11
N LYS A 52 8.36 -6.32 0.01
CA LYS A 52 9.23 -5.64 0.99
C LYS A 52 9.31 -4.14 0.76
N VAL A 53 9.42 -3.71 -0.51
CA VAL A 53 9.45 -2.27 -0.85
C VAL A 53 8.12 -1.61 -0.50
N ALA A 54 7.00 -2.24 -0.83
CA ALA A 54 5.68 -1.70 -0.52
C ALA A 54 5.44 -1.61 0.99
N GLU A 55 5.88 -2.59 1.78
CA GLU A 55 5.81 -2.51 3.24
C GLU A 55 6.66 -1.35 3.79
N ALA A 56 7.90 -1.21 3.33
CA ALA A 56 8.78 -0.12 3.74
C ALA A 56 8.17 1.26 3.41
N ARG A 57 7.56 1.39 2.22
CA ARG A 57 6.86 2.61 1.80
C ARG A 57 5.61 2.87 2.63
N LEU A 58 4.84 1.84 2.97
CA LEU A 58 3.67 2.00 3.84
C LEU A 58 4.08 2.46 5.23
N LYS A 59 5.14 1.89 5.79
CA LYS A 59 5.71 2.34 7.07
C LYS A 59 6.19 3.78 7.00
N ALA A 60 6.90 4.16 5.94
CA ALA A 60 7.35 5.53 5.74
C ALA A 60 6.18 6.53 5.60
N LEU A 61 5.10 6.14 4.90
CA LEU A 61 3.89 6.97 4.78
C LEU A 61 3.18 7.15 6.12
N LYS A 62 3.08 6.08 6.94
CA LYS A 62 2.51 6.17 8.29
C LYS A 62 3.34 7.08 9.20
N SER A 63 4.67 6.91 9.21
CA SER A 63 5.55 7.76 10.00
C SER A 63 5.59 9.21 9.52
N GLY A 64 5.52 9.46 8.20
CA GLY A 64 5.49 10.81 7.64
C GLY A 64 4.16 11.53 7.86
N SER A 65 3.03 10.82 7.83
CA SER A 65 1.72 11.40 8.20
C SER A 65 1.63 11.76 9.68
N GLU A 66 2.38 11.10 10.56
CA GLU A 66 2.44 11.43 11.99
C GLU A 66 3.21 12.75 12.24
N THR A 67 4.18 13.08 11.39
CA THR A 67 4.98 14.32 11.52
C THR A 67 4.27 15.57 10.97
N GLU A 68 3.30 15.41 10.07
CA GLU A 68 2.59 16.53 9.44
C GLU A 68 1.29 16.92 10.18
N ALA A 69 1.01 16.26 11.31
CA ALA A 69 -0.16 16.50 12.16
C ALA A 69 0.18 17.06 13.56
N ALA A 70 1.42 17.51 13.80
CA ALA A 70 1.90 18.06 15.07
C ALA A 70 2.01 19.59 15.07
#